data_AF-A0A1F6YTH0-F1
#
_entry.id   AF-A0A1F6YTH0-F1
#
_cell.length_a   1.000
_cell.length_b   1.000
_cell.length_c   1.000
_cell.angle_alpha   90.00
_cell.angle_beta   90.00
_cell.angle_gamma   90.00
#
_symmetry.space_group_name_H-M   'P 1'
#
loop_
_entity.id
_entity.type
_entity.pdbx_description
1 polymer ?
#
loop_
_entity_poly.entity_id
_entity_poly.type
_entity_poly.pdbx_seq_one_letter_code
_entity_poly.pdbx_strand_id
1 'polypeptide(L)' 'MFKNFLLKKMLRTQGVPEAQIDMFISMIEKNPELFKNIATETKAKMDAGMDQMTASMEVMKKYEDELKKLA' A
#
# COMPACT_ATOMS: atom_id res chain seq x y z
N MET A 1 -13.62 5.63 6.11
CA MET A 1 -14.67 5.44 5.07
C MET A 1 -14.46 6.29 3.80
N PHE A 2 -14.46 7.63 3.85
CA PHE A 2 -14.33 8.46 2.63
C PHE A 2 -12.98 8.29 1.88
N LYS A 3 -11.88 8.12 2.63
CA LYS A 3 -10.55 7.83 2.06
C LYS A 3 -10.50 6.47 1.35
N ASN A 4 -11.19 5.44 1.87
CA ASN A 4 -11.28 4.13 1.24
C ASN A 4 -12.04 4.18 -0.09
N PHE A 5 -13.05 5.05 -0.22
CA PHE A 5 -13.82 5.18 -1.46
C PHE A 5 -13.00 5.82 -2.59
N LEU A 6 -12.26 6.90 -2.30
CA LEU A 6 -11.37 7.54 -3.28
C LEU A 6 -10.24 6.61 -3.70
N LEU A 7 -9.62 5.90 -2.75
CA LEU A 7 -8.56 4.94 -3.04
C LEU A 7 -9.10 3.73 -3.83
N LYS A 8 -10.27 3.18 -3.47
CA LYS A 8 -10.96 2.14 -4.24
C LYS A 8 -11.21 2.57 -5.68
N LYS A 9 -11.72 3.79 -5.88
CA LYS A 9 -12.04 4.32 -7.21
C LYS A 9 -10.78 4.49 -8.06
N MET A 10 -9.71 5.04 -7.48
CA MET A 10 -8.41 5.18 -8.16
C MET A 10 -7.81 3.83 -8.56
N LEU A 11 -7.81 2.85 -7.63
CA LEU A 11 -7.27 1.51 -7.90
C LEU A 11 -8.08 0.77 -8.96
N ARG A 12 -9.41 0.86 -8.93
CA ARG A 12 -10.28 0.33 -9.99
C ARG A 12 -10.01 0.96 -11.34
N THR A 13 -9.79 2.28 -11.40
CA THR A 13 -9.43 2.96 -12.66
C THR A 13 -8.05 2.55 -13.17
N GLN A 14 -7.15 2.10 -12.29
CA GLN A 14 -5.86 1.50 -12.64
C GLN A 14 -5.96 -0.01 -12.96
N GLY A 15 -7.18 -0.57 -13.03
CA GLY A 15 -7.43 -1.96 -13.39
C GLY A 15 -7.27 -2.98 -12.25
N VAL A 16 -7.12 -2.51 -11.00
CA VAL A 16 -6.95 -3.39 -9.84
C VAL A 16 -8.32 -3.99 -9.44
N PRO A 17 -8.47 -5.33 -9.38
CA PRO A 17 -9.72 -5.99 -8.99
C PRO A 17 -10.16 -5.64 -7.56
N GLU A 18 -11.47 -5.55 -7.32
CA GLU A 18 -12.03 -5.28 -5.98
C GLU A 18 -11.49 -6.23 -4.90
N ALA A 19 -11.37 -7.52 -5.23
CA ALA A 19 -10.83 -8.54 -4.34
C ALA A 19 -9.41 -8.21 -3.86
N GLN A 20 -8.56 -7.61 -4.71
CA GLN A 20 -7.22 -7.19 -4.30
C GLN A 20 -7.28 -5.98 -3.37
N ILE A 21 -8.23 -5.07 -3.56
CA ILE A 21 -8.39 -3.90 -2.69
C ILE A 21 -8.85 -4.31 -1.29
N ASP A 22 -9.80 -5.25 -1.21
CA ASP A 22 -10.26 -5.79 0.08
C ASP A 22 -9.17 -6.67 0.74
N MET A 23 -8.36 -7.37 -0.06
CA MET A 23 -7.16 -8.05 0.42
C MET A 23 -6.16 -7.04 1.04
N PHE A 24 -5.90 -5.91 0.39
CA PHE A 24 -5.05 -4.84 0.97
C PHE A 24 -5.59 -4.31 2.30
N ILE A 25 -6.90 -4.08 2.39
CA ILE A 25 -7.53 -3.60 3.63
C ILE A 25 -7.37 -4.63 4.75
N SER A 26 -7.64 -5.91 4.47
CA SER A 26 -7.50 -6.96 5.49
C SER A 26 -6.05 -7.19 5.92
N MET A 27 -5.07 -7.03 5.03
CA MET A 27 -3.65 -7.06 5.39
C MET A 27 -3.28 -5.91 6.35
N ILE A 28 -3.83 -4.71 6.15
CA ILE A 28 -3.64 -3.57 7.07
C ILE A 28 -4.18 -3.88 8.46
N GLU A 29 -5.35 -4.53 8.53
CA GLU A 29 -5.95 -4.94 9.80
C GLU A 29 -5.15 -6.04 10.50
N LYS A 30 -4.58 -7.00 9.74
CA LYS A 30 -3.75 -8.08 10.29
C LYS A 30 -2.42 -7.58 10.85
N ASN A 31 -1.78 -6.59 10.22
CA ASN A 31 -0.49 -6.05 10.67
C ASN A 31 -0.39 -4.53 10.48
N PRO A 32 -1.03 -3.73 11.34
CA PRO A 32 -1.04 -2.28 11.22
C PRO A 32 0.36 -1.65 11.39
N GLU A 33 1.28 -2.30 12.11
CA GLU A 33 2.66 -1.82 12.29
C GLU A 33 3.45 -1.89 10.98
N LEU A 34 3.32 -2.98 10.23
CA LEU A 34 3.93 -3.11 8.91
C LEU A 34 3.51 -1.97 7.98
N PHE A 35 2.22 -1.66 7.93
CA PHE A 35 1.72 -0.58 7.08
C PHE A 35 2.10 0.81 7.57
N LYS A 36 2.27 1.00 8.88
CA LYS A 36 2.84 2.22 9.44
C LYS A 36 4.29 2.40 8.97
N ASN A 37 5.10 1.34 9.03
CA ASN A 37 6.49 1.36 8.54
C ASN A 37 6.54 1.61 7.02
N ILE A 38 5.69 0.93 6.24
CA ILE A 38 5.56 1.17 4.79
C ILE A 38 5.23 2.65 4.51
N ALA A 39 4.27 3.23 5.23
CA ALA A 39 3.88 4.63 5.03
C ALA A 39 5.01 5.60 5.40
N THR A 40 5.71 5.34 6.52
CA THR A 40 6.86 6.16 6.96
C THR A 40 8.01 6.09 5.96
N GLU A 41 8.37 4.90 5.49
CA GLU A 41 9.44 4.74 4.49
C GLU A 41 9.06 5.31 3.13
N THR A 42 7.82 5.10 2.68
CA THR A 42 7.34 5.65 1.42
C THR A 42 7.40 7.17 1.48
N LYS A 43 6.98 7.78 2.58
CA LYS A 43 7.09 9.22 2.79
C LYS A 43 8.54 9.69 2.82
N ALA A 44 9.43 8.99 3.54
CA ALA A 44 10.85 9.33 3.57
C ALA A 44 11.50 9.30 2.18
N LYS A 45 11.11 8.34 1.32
CA LYS A 45 11.58 8.27 -0.08
C LYS A 45 11.00 9.36 -0.96
N MET A 46 9.73 9.71 -0.77
CA MET A 46 9.11 10.87 -1.44
C MET A 46 9.80 12.18 -1.04
N ASP A 47 10.07 12.35 0.25
CA ASP A 47 10.79 13.52 0.79
C ASP A 47 12.24 13.57 0.27
N ALA A 48 12.84 12.42 -0.06
CA ALA A 48 14.13 12.30 -0.73
C ALA A 48 14.07 12.61 -2.25
N GLY A 49 12.90 12.97 -2.78
CA GLY A 49 12.69 13.37 -4.18
C GLY A 49 12.25 12.24 -5.12
N MET A 50 11.91 11.05 -4.60
CA MET A 50 11.33 10.00 -5.44
C MET A 50 9.86 10.25 -5.74
N ASP A 51 9.41 9.84 -6.94
CA ASP A 51 8.00 9.82 -7.27
C ASP A 51 7.23 8.84 -6.38
N GLN A 52 5.98 9.19 -6.02
CA GLN A 52 5.13 8.40 -5.14
C GLN A 52 4.96 6.96 -5.60
N MET A 53 4.81 6.72 -6.91
CA MET A 53 4.62 5.38 -7.46
C MET A 53 5.90 4.55 -7.31
N THR A 54 7.07 5.16 -7.56
CA THR A 54 8.38 4.50 -7.42
C THR A 54 8.68 4.19 -5.95
N ALA A 55 8.50 5.17 -5.06
CA ALA A 55 8.70 5.01 -3.63
C ALA A 55 7.81 3.90 -3.06
N SER A 56 6.52 3.90 -3.43
CA SER A 56 5.56 2.89 -2.96
C SER A 56 5.94 1.49 -3.45
N MET A 57 6.32 1.35 -4.72
CA MET A 57 6.72 0.07 -5.30
C MET A 57 8.00 -0.48 -4.63
N GLU A 58 8.98 0.38 -4.37
CA GLU A 58 10.24 -0.03 -3.76
C GLU A 58 10.06 -0.45 -2.30
N VAL A 59 9.22 0.26 -1.54
CA VAL A 59 8.89 -0.11 -0.16
C VAL A 59 8.02 -1.36 -0.12
N MET A 60 7.00 -1.47 -0.97
CA MET A 60 6.22 -2.71 -1.07
C MET A 60 7.08 -3.91 -1.46
N LYS A 61 8.08 -3.73 -2.33
CA LYS A 61 9.05 -4.79 -2.68
C LYS A 61 9.94 -5.17 -1.49
N LYS A 62 10.39 -4.18 -0.70
CA LYS A 62 11.16 -4.43 0.53
C LYS A 62 10.36 -5.24 1.55
N TYR A 63 9.06 -4.97 1.67
CA TYR A 63 8.15 -5.66 2.57
C TYR A 63 7.36 -6.78 1.89
N GLU A 64 7.75 -7.21 0.68
CA GLU A 64 7.01 -8.19 -0.12
C GLU A 64 6.90 -9.53 0.61
N ASP A 65 7.97 -9.98 1.27
CA ASP A 65 7.98 -11.23 2.02
C ASP A 65 7.07 -11.19 3.25
N GLU A 66 6.95 -10.02 3.90
CA GLU A 66 6.02 -9.84 5.02
C GLU A 66 4.58 -9.76 4.53
N LEU A 67 4.33 -9.04 3.44
CA LEU A 67 3.01 -8.98 2.80
C LEU A 67 2.57 -10.37 2.31
N LYS A 68 3.47 -11.16 1.73
CA LYS A 68 3.19 -12.55 1.33
C LYS A 68 2.87 -13.48 2.49
N LYS A 69 3.42 -13.23 3.68
CA LYS A 69 3.05 -13.98 4.91
C LYS A 69 1.66 -13.60 5.43
N LEU A 70 1.15 -12.43 5.07
CA LEU A 70 -0.15 -11.91 5.48
C LEU A 70 -1.27 -12.21 4.49
N ALA A 71 -0.93 -12.45 3.21
CA ALA A 71 -1.80 -12.93 2.16
C ALA A 71 -2.28 -14.36 2.45
#